data_AF-V4X6Z4-F1
#
_entry.id   AF-V4X6Z4-F1
#
_cell.length_a   1.000
_cell.length_b   1.000
_cell.length_c   1.000
_cell.angle_alpha   90.00
_cell.angle_beta   90.00
_cell.angle_gamma   90.00
#
_symmetry.space_group_name_H-M   'P 1'
#
loop_
_entity.id
_entity.type
_entity.pdbx_description
1 polymer ?
#
loop_
_entity_poly.entity_id
_entity_poly.type
_entity_poly.pdbx_seq_one_letter_code
_entity_poly.pdbx_strand_id
1 'polypeptide(L)'
;MTVLREHGIAPPALSKNGARSLMKRLCDAADLDIDGEYLKPRGGRRGLGSDLYAQDAELAQELLRHESIETTHESYREQNVAERRERLERALDG
;
A
#
# COMPACT_ATOMS: atom_id res chain seq x y z
N MET A 1 2.10 22.11 -15.40
CA MET A 1 2.45 20.96 -16.27
C MET A 1 2.29 21.29 -17.76
N THR A 2 1.37 22.19 -18.15
CA THR A 2 1.14 22.58 -19.55
C THR A 2 2.36 23.22 -20.22
N VAL A 3 3.00 24.19 -19.56
CA VAL A 3 4.19 24.89 -20.08
C VAL A 3 5.36 23.93 -20.40
N LEU A 4 5.67 22.98 -19.53
CA LEU A 4 6.76 22.01 -19.76
C LEU A 4 6.47 21.13 -20.99
N ARG A 5 5.20 20.73 -21.15
CA ARG A 5 4.74 19.93 -22.29
C ARG A 5 4.81 20.73 -23.60
N GLU A 6 4.38 21.98 -23.59
CA GLU A 6 4.43 22.89 -24.75
C GLU A 6 5.86 23.11 -25.26
N HIS A 7 6.83 23.17 -24.35
CA HIS A 7 8.24 23.35 -24.68
C HIS A 7 9.03 22.04 -24.83
N GLY A 8 8.38 20.87 -24.77
CA GLY A 8 9.05 19.57 -24.92
C GLY A 8 10.07 19.26 -23.80
N ILE A 9 9.93 19.91 -22.64
CA ILE A 9 10.84 19.76 -21.51
C ILE A 9 10.35 18.62 -20.62
N ALA A 10 11.22 17.63 -20.39
CA ALA A 10 10.93 16.57 -19.42
C ALA A 10 10.77 17.18 -18.02
N PRO A 11 9.67 16.88 -17.29
CA PRO A 11 9.52 17.36 -15.93
C PRO A 11 10.59 16.75 -15.03
N PRO A 12 11.05 17.49 -14.00
CA PRO A 12 12.02 16.97 -13.06
C PRO A 12 11.47 15.74 -12.33
N ALA A 13 12.37 14.82 -11.97
CA ALA A 13 12.01 13.63 -11.21
C ALA A 13 11.30 14.01 -9.89
N LEU A 14 10.24 13.27 -9.55
CA LEU A 14 9.51 13.50 -8.31
C LEU A 14 10.36 13.06 -7.12
N SER A 15 10.70 14.01 -6.26
CA SER A 15 11.39 13.69 -5.01
C SER A 15 10.45 13.02 -4.02
N LYS A 16 11.02 12.25 -3.08
CA LYS A 16 10.27 11.63 -1.97
C LYS A 16 9.46 12.67 -1.16
N ASN A 17 10.05 13.84 -0.91
CA ASN A 17 9.36 14.92 -0.20
C ASN A 17 8.27 15.56 -1.07
N GLY A 18 8.51 15.70 -2.38
CA GLY A 18 7.50 16.14 -3.33
C GLY A 18 6.29 15.20 -3.34
N ALA A 19 6.51 13.88 -3.36
CA ALA A 19 5.45 12.89 -3.30
C ALA A 19 4.63 12.99 -1.98
N ARG A 20 5.29 13.19 -0.83
CA ARG A 20 4.62 13.38 0.45
C ARG A 20 3.76 14.64 0.48
N SER A 21 4.30 15.77 0.02
CA SER A 21 3.57 17.03 -0.02
C SER A 21 2.36 16.96 -0.96
N LEU A 22 2.49 16.25 -2.08
CA LEU A 22 1.39 15.99 -2.99
C LEU A 22 0.28 15.16 -2.33
N MET A 23 0.64 14.06 -1.66
CA MET A 23 -0.33 13.20 -0.99
C MET A 23 -1.09 13.92 0.12
N LYS A 24 -0.43 14.74 0.95
CA LYS A 24 -1.10 15.57 1.96
C LYS A 24 -2.20 16.43 1.36
N ARG A 25 -1.84 17.23 0.34
CA ARG A 25 -2.79 18.11 -0.36
C ARG A 25 -3.96 17.34 -0.97
N LEU A 26 -3.72 16.13 -1.49
CA LEU A 26 -4.77 15.31 -2.08
C LEU A 26 -5.71 14.73 -1.01
N CYS A 27 -5.17 14.28 0.13
CA CYS A 27 -5.98 13.88 1.28
C CYS A 27 -6.81 15.05 1.80
N ASP A 28 -6.21 16.23 1.98
CA ASP A 28 -6.90 17.44 2.43
C ASP A 28 -8.03 17.83 1.46
N ALA A 29 -7.77 17.79 0.15
CA ALA A 29 -8.76 18.14 -0.87
C ALA A 29 -9.90 17.11 -0.98
N ALA A 30 -9.65 15.86 -0.57
CA ALA A 30 -10.61 14.77 -0.58
C ALA A 30 -11.30 14.56 0.79
N ASP A 31 -10.99 15.39 1.79
CA ASP A 31 -11.45 15.27 3.18
C ASP A 31 -11.21 13.85 3.76
N LEU A 32 -10.03 13.30 3.48
CA LEU A 32 -9.61 11.99 3.96
C LEU A 32 -8.83 12.12 5.27
N ASP A 33 -9.45 11.70 6.37
CA ASP A 33 -8.78 11.54 7.66
C ASP A 33 -8.18 10.14 7.78
N ILE A 34 -6.86 10.06 7.93
CA ILE A 34 -6.12 8.81 8.14
C ILE A 34 -5.50 8.88 9.54
N ASP A 35 -6.33 8.73 10.57
CA ASP A 35 -5.92 8.78 11.99
C ASP A 35 -5.12 10.07 12.34
N GLY A 36 -5.56 11.22 11.84
CA GLY A 36 -4.85 12.50 12.01
C GLY A 36 -3.59 12.65 11.14
N GLU A 37 -3.37 11.75 10.20
CA GLU A 37 -2.28 11.72 9.24
C GLU A 37 -2.83 11.67 7.79
N TYR A 38 -1.94 11.49 6.82
CA TYR A 38 -2.27 11.37 5.39
C TYR A 38 -1.83 10.02 4.85
N LEU A 39 -2.35 9.62 3.70
CA LEU A 39 -1.94 8.40 3.02
C LEU A 39 -0.48 8.52 2.55
N LYS A 40 0.44 8.00 3.36
CA LYS A 40 1.86 7.93 3.02
C LYS A 40 2.03 6.91 1.88
N PRO A 41 2.88 7.17 0.86
CA PRO A 41 3.10 6.23 -0.26
C PRO A 41 3.42 4.79 0.16
N ARG A 42 4.14 4.62 1.29
CA ARG A 42 4.45 3.30 1.85
C ARG A 42 3.23 2.61 2.48
N GLY A 43 2.30 3.37 3.06
CA GLY A 43 1.06 2.86 3.64
C GLY A 43 0.11 2.33 2.55
N GLY A 44 -0.07 3.08 1.46
CA GLY A 44 -0.88 2.64 0.31
C GLY A 44 -0.37 1.36 -0.34
N ARG A 45 0.96 1.24 -0.54
CA ARG A 45 1.55 -0.01 -1.08
C ARG A 45 1.36 -1.21 -0.14
N ARG A 46 1.38 -1.01 1.18
CA ARG A 46 1.16 -2.09 2.17
C ARG A 46 -0.29 -2.53 2.23
N GLY A 47 -1.25 -1.59 2.22
CA GLY A 47 -2.67 -1.90 2.17
C GLY A 47 -3.03 -2.72 0.92
N LEU A 48 -2.66 -2.21 -0.27
CA LEU A 48 -2.87 -2.93 -1.53
C LEU A 48 -2.19 -4.31 -1.53
N GLY A 49 -0.99 -4.42 -0.95
CA GLY A 49 -0.30 -5.69 -0.84
C GLY A 49 -0.97 -6.71 0.06
N SER A 50 -1.55 -6.27 1.16
CA SER A 50 -2.33 -7.14 2.06
C SER A 50 -3.58 -7.66 1.36
N ASP A 51 -4.33 -6.77 0.69
CA ASP A 51 -5.56 -7.13 -0.02
C ASP A 51 -5.29 -8.07 -1.18
N LEU A 52 -4.24 -7.80 -1.96
CA LEU A 52 -3.81 -8.69 -3.04
C LEU A 52 -3.33 -10.04 -2.49
N TYR A 53 -2.56 -10.07 -1.40
CA TYR A 53 -2.06 -11.33 -0.84
C TYR A 53 -3.18 -12.20 -0.26
N ALA A 54 -4.21 -11.58 0.32
CA ALA A 54 -5.40 -12.29 0.79
C ALA A 54 -6.21 -12.94 -0.35
N GLN A 55 -6.17 -12.34 -1.55
CA GLN A 55 -6.88 -12.84 -2.74
C GLN A 55 -6.02 -13.83 -3.55
N ASP A 56 -4.76 -13.48 -3.79
CA ASP A 56 -3.80 -14.24 -4.59
C ASP A 56 -2.35 -13.85 -4.21
N ALA A 57 -1.69 -14.76 -3.49
CA ALA A 57 -0.33 -14.56 -3.00
C ALA A 57 0.73 -14.47 -4.11
N GLU A 58 0.50 -15.09 -5.27
CA GLU A 58 1.44 -15.10 -6.39
C GLU A 58 1.35 -13.77 -7.16
N LEU A 59 0.13 -13.30 -7.42
CA LEU A 59 -0.13 -11.98 -8.01
C LEU A 59 0.39 -10.84 -7.12
N ALA A 60 0.17 -10.93 -5.81
CA ALA A 60 0.69 -9.97 -4.84
C ALA A 60 2.23 -9.93 -4.86
N GLN A 61 2.85 -11.10 -5.00
CA GLN A 61 4.29 -11.18 -5.16
C GLN A 61 4.73 -10.51 -6.46
N GLU A 62 4.19 -10.87 -7.62
CA GLU A 62 4.55 -10.30 -8.92
C GLU A 62 4.44 -8.76 -8.94
N LEU A 63 3.32 -8.20 -8.48
CA LEU A 63 3.05 -6.76 -8.51
C LEU A 63 3.90 -5.94 -7.54
N LEU A 64 4.42 -6.55 -6.46
CA LEU A 64 5.16 -5.86 -5.41
C LEU A 64 6.66 -6.18 -5.38
N ARG A 65 7.14 -7.09 -6.24
CA ARG A 65 8.46 -7.76 -6.19
C ARG A 65 9.69 -6.95 -6.58
N HIS A 66 9.84 -5.69 -6.16
CA HIS A 66 11.13 -5.01 -6.39
C HIS A 66 11.79 -4.22 -5.26
N GLU A 67 11.35 -4.24 -3.99
CA GLU A 67 12.21 -3.64 -2.93
C GLU A 67 11.86 -3.94 -1.44
N SER A 68 11.16 -5.03 -1.09
CA SER A 68 10.77 -5.20 0.34
C SER A 68 10.56 -6.65 0.78
N ILE A 69 11.19 -7.63 0.15
CA ILE A 69 11.03 -9.04 0.59
C ILE A 69 11.63 -9.29 1.98
N GLU A 70 12.59 -8.50 2.45
CA GLU A 70 13.24 -8.78 3.74
C GLU A 70 12.41 -8.42 4.98
N THR A 71 11.28 -7.70 4.85
CA THR A 71 10.44 -7.30 6.01
C THR A 71 8.99 -7.80 5.92
N THR A 72 8.66 -8.65 4.94
CA THR A 72 7.28 -9.12 4.71
C THR A 72 6.95 -10.43 5.43
N HIS A 73 7.92 -11.12 6.05
CA HIS A 73 7.62 -12.43 6.63
C HIS A 73 7.14 -12.40 8.10
N GLU A 74 7.41 -11.33 8.85
CA GLU A 74 7.16 -11.30 10.30
C GLU A 74 5.79 -10.72 10.65
N SER A 75 5.38 -9.58 10.07
CA SER A 75 4.12 -8.91 10.44
C SER A 75 2.85 -9.62 9.93
N TYR A 76 2.90 -10.38 8.83
CA TYR A 76 1.73 -11.09 8.29
C TYR A 76 1.46 -12.44 8.99
N ARG A 77 2.43 -12.95 9.75
CA ARG A 77 2.29 -14.21 10.48
C ARG A 77 1.34 -14.07 11.67
N GLU A 78 1.30 -12.91 12.33
CA GLU A 78 0.43 -12.66 13.48
C GLU A 78 -1.04 -12.45 13.09
N GLN A 79 -1.33 -11.73 11.99
CA GLN A 79 -2.72 -11.49 11.57
C GLN A 79 -3.43 -12.75 11.06
N ASN A 80 -2.68 -13.73 10.54
CA ASN A 80 -3.23 -14.98 10.02
C ASN A 80 -3.55 -16.03 11.12
N VAL A 81 -2.97 -15.91 12.32
CA VAL A 81 -3.13 -16.94 13.36
C VAL A 81 -4.55 -16.93 13.95
N ALA A 82 -5.11 -15.75 14.18
CA ALA A 82 -6.47 -15.61 14.72
C ALA A 82 -7.53 -16.10 13.71
N GLU A 83 -7.42 -15.68 12.44
CA GLU A 83 -8.38 -16.04 11.40
C GLU A 83 -8.34 -17.53 11.04
N ARG A 84 -7.14 -18.14 11.01
CA ARG A 84 -6.99 -19.59 10.79
C ARG A 84 -7.56 -20.42 11.93
N ARG A 85 -7.43 -19.93 13.17
CA ARG A 85 -7.99 -20.59 14.35
C ARG A 85 -9.51 -20.59 14.31
N GLU A 86 -10.13 -19.46 14.01
CA GLU A 86 -11.59 -19.34 13.91
C GLU A 86 -12.16 -20.23 12.80
N ARG A 87 -11.43 -20.33 11.66
CA ARG A 87 -11.82 -21.20 10.55
C ARG A 87 -11.69 -22.70 10.88
N LEU A 88 -10.70 -23.06 11.68
CA LEU A 88 -10.51 -24.43 12.16
C LEU A 88 -11.57 -24.82 13.18
N GLU A 89 -11.86 -23.96 14.16
CA GLU A 89 -12.91 -24.19 15.17
C GLU A 89 -14.27 -24.40 14.48
N ARG A 90 -14.62 -23.57 13.50
CA ARG A 90 -15.85 -23.73 12.70
C ARG A 90 -15.91 -25.02 11.87
N ALA A 91 -14.77 -25.58 11.45
CA ALA A 91 -14.71 -26.82 10.68
C ALA A 91 -14.72 -28.07 11.56
N LEU A 92 -14.37 -27.94 12.84
CA LEU A 92 -14.38 -29.03 13.82
C LEU A 92 -15.73 -29.12 14.56
N ASP A 93 -16.49 -28.02 14.63
CA ASP A 93 -17.82 -27.94 15.24
C ASP A 93 -18.99 -28.23 14.26
N GLY A 94 -18.69 -28.73 13.04
CA GLY A 94 -19.65 -29.06 11.98
C GLY A 94 -19.81 -30.54 11.72
#